data_AF-A0A0P0Y8F5-F1
#
_entry.id   AF-A0A0P0Y8F5-F1
#
_cell.length_a   1.000
_cell.length_b   1.000
_cell.length_c   1.000
_cell.angle_alpha   90.00
_cell.angle_beta   90.00
_cell.angle_gamma   90.00
#
_symmetry.space_group_name_H-M   'P 1'
#
loop_
_entity.id
_entity.type
_entity.pdbx_description
1 polymer ?
#
loop_
_entity_poly.entity_id
_entity_poly.type
_entity_poly.pdbx_seq_one_letter_code
_entity_poly.pdbx_strand_id
1 'polypeptide(L)'
;MRQINGETLLKGLVDRWRNHKKIVISETRFFFYLDRYYILRKSLVPLEQLNLCSFRDQVYSELKDKITRTVVDMINDERDGKVIDRDLLKDVLDVYVQIGLGMECYEVDFENAFRESTRNYYSNKAQTSILECNGADSPEYMLKAVECLQAELERVSHYLHSSTEPKLMQDLQSELMITPVETHTEEAD
;
A
#
# COMPACT_ATOMS: atom_id res chain seq x y z
N MET A 1 13.05 19.44 3.19
CA MET A 1 12.42 19.69 4.51
C MET A 1 11.11 18.89 4.68
N ARG A 2 10.15 18.92 3.74
CA ARG A 2 8.92 18.10 3.81
C ARG A 2 9.19 16.58 3.89
N GLN A 3 10.03 16.05 3.01
CA GLN A 3 10.38 14.61 2.96
C GLN A 3 11.06 14.11 4.24
N ILE A 4 12.07 14.84 4.75
CA ILE A 4 12.75 14.52 6.02
C ILE A 4 11.76 14.44 7.19
N ASN A 5 10.80 15.38 7.24
CA ASN A 5 9.75 15.37 8.26
C ASN A 5 8.77 14.19 8.06
N GLY A 6 8.54 13.80 6.81
CA GLY A 6 7.75 12.62 6.43
C GLY A 6 8.40 11.32 6.89
N GLU A 7 9.64 11.06 6.49
CA GLU A 7 10.37 9.85 6.92
C GLU A 7 10.51 9.75 8.44
N THR A 8 10.75 10.88 9.12
CA THR A 8 10.82 10.91 10.59
C THR A 8 9.49 10.53 11.22
N LEU A 9 8.36 10.98 10.64
CA LEU A 9 7.02 10.57 11.07
C LEU A 9 6.81 9.07 10.86
N LEU A 10 7.18 8.55 9.69
CA LEU A 10 7.02 7.12 9.36
C LEU A 10 7.85 6.24 10.28
N LYS A 11 9.12 6.58 10.53
CA LYS A 11 9.99 5.87 11.47
C LYS A 11 9.40 5.90 12.89
N GLY A 12 8.91 7.06 13.33
CA GLY A 12 8.24 7.21 14.62
C GLY A 12 6.98 6.35 14.75
N LEU A 13 6.18 6.23 13.69
CA LEU A 13 5.02 5.33 13.66
C LEU A 13 5.44 3.87 13.83
N VAL A 14 6.41 3.41 13.03
CA VAL A 14 6.90 2.02 13.05
C VAL A 14 7.48 1.66 14.42
N ASP A 15 8.28 2.56 15.01
CA ASP A 15 8.86 2.34 16.34
C ASP A 15 7.78 2.30 17.42
N ARG A 16 6.80 3.21 17.37
CA ARG A 16 5.67 3.22 18.31
C ARG A 16 4.84 1.95 18.17
N TRP A 17 4.60 1.47 16.96
CA TRP A 17 3.88 0.22 16.69
C TRP A 17 4.64 -1.00 17.25
N ARG A 18 5.95 -1.10 16.97
CA ARG A 18 6.80 -2.18 17.50
C ARG A 18 6.81 -2.20 19.03
N ASN A 19 6.87 -1.03 19.67
CA ASN A 19 6.80 -0.92 21.12
C ASN A 19 5.42 -1.29 21.66
N HIS A 20 4.34 -0.86 20.99
CA HIS A 20 2.98 -1.27 21.34
C HIS A 20 2.82 -2.78 21.31
N LYS A 21 3.25 -3.46 20.23
CA LYS A 21 3.20 -4.93 20.14
C LYS A 21 3.90 -5.63 21.31
N LYS A 22 5.05 -5.11 21.78
CA LYS A 22 5.74 -5.66 22.97
C LYS A 22 4.89 -5.52 24.24
N ILE A 23 4.24 -4.37 24.42
CA ILE A 23 3.33 -4.12 25.55
C ILE A 23 2.14 -5.08 25.47
N VAL A 24 1.51 -5.23 24.30
CA VAL A 24 0.39 -6.17 24.09
C VAL A 24 0.78 -7.60 24.43
N ILE A 25 1.96 -8.07 23.98
CA ILE A 25 2.46 -9.42 24.32
C ILE A 25 2.69 -9.56 25.83
N SER A 26 3.23 -8.54 26.49
CA SER A 26 3.46 -8.55 27.93
C SER A 26 2.14 -8.62 28.72
N GLU A 27 1.17 -7.78 28.36
CA GLU A 27 -0.14 -7.72 29.03
C GLU A 27 -0.97 -8.97 28.80
N THR A 28 -1.02 -9.48 27.55
CA THR A 28 -1.75 -10.72 27.24
C THR A 28 -1.17 -11.92 27.99
N ARG A 29 0.15 -11.96 28.21
CA ARG A 29 0.79 -12.97 29.07
C ARG A 29 0.43 -12.78 30.54
N PHE A 30 0.50 -11.56 31.06
CA PHE A 30 0.18 -11.26 32.46
C PHE A 30 -1.30 -11.57 32.79
N PHE A 31 -2.20 -11.21 31.88
CA PHE A 31 -3.65 -11.41 32.03
C PHE A 31 -4.18 -12.68 31.35
N PHE A 32 -3.31 -13.62 30.98
CA PHE A 32 -3.68 -14.84 30.24
C PHE A 32 -4.86 -15.60 30.86
N TYR A 33 -4.89 -15.71 32.19
CA TYR A 33 -5.98 -16.39 32.89
C TYR A 33 -7.32 -15.63 32.76
N LEU A 34 -7.30 -14.30 32.83
CA LEU A 34 -8.51 -13.50 32.63
C LEU A 34 -9.01 -13.61 31.19
N ASP A 35 -8.11 -13.57 30.22
CA ASP A 35 -8.45 -13.70 28.80
C ASP A 35 -9.06 -15.08 28.50
N ARG A 36 -8.42 -16.15 28.99
CA ARG A 36 -8.85 -17.54 28.77
C ARG A 36 -10.19 -17.90 29.43
N TYR A 37 -10.45 -17.38 30.64
CA TYR A 37 -11.60 -17.85 31.43
C TYR A 37 -12.64 -16.77 31.69
N TYR A 38 -12.24 -15.56 32.07
CA TYR A 38 -13.19 -14.51 32.42
C TYR A 38 -13.80 -13.86 31.17
N ILE A 39 -12.96 -13.38 30.26
CA ILE A 39 -13.35 -12.73 29.01
C ILE A 39 -14.17 -13.68 28.13
N LEU A 40 -13.69 -14.93 27.96
CA LEU A 40 -14.40 -15.94 27.20
C LEU A 40 -15.80 -16.25 27.78
N ARG A 41 -15.92 -16.45 29.10
CA ARG A 41 -17.21 -16.75 29.75
C ARG A 41 -18.19 -15.59 29.72
N LYS A 42 -17.68 -14.35 29.69
CA LYS A 42 -18.50 -13.14 29.62
C LYS A 42 -18.70 -12.64 28.19
N SER A 43 -18.18 -13.37 27.19
CA SER A 43 -18.23 -12.99 25.77
C SER A 43 -17.75 -11.56 25.53
N LEU A 44 -16.69 -11.16 26.25
CA LEU A 44 -16.06 -9.85 26.08
C LEU A 44 -15.02 -9.91 24.94
N VAL A 45 -14.61 -8.73 24.47
CA VAL A 45 -13.55 -8.61 23.46
C VAL A 45 -12.22 -9.11 24.05
N PRO A 46 -11.48 -9.98 23.35
CA PRO A 46 -10.14 -10.41 23.77
C PRO A 46 -9.18 -9.24 23.98
N LEU A 47 -8.28 -9.36 24.96
CA LEU A 47 -7.34 -8.29 25.30
C LEU A 47 -6.45 -7.87 24.13
N GLU A 48 -6.05 -8.83 23.30
CA GLU A 48 -5.28 -8.54 22.09
C GLU A 48 -6.05 -7.61 21.14
N GLN A 49 -7.31 -7.94 20.83
CA GLN A 49 -8.17 -7.12 19.99
C GLN A 49 -8.46 -5.75 20.60
N LEU A 50 -8.69 -5.68 21.91
CA LEU A 50 -8.89 -4.41 22.61
C LEU A 50 -7.65 -3.50 22.49
N ASN A 51 -6.46 -4.07 22.66
CA ASN A 51 -5.21 -3.35 22.57
C ASN A 51 -4.89 -2.89 21.13
N LEU A 52 -5.25 -3.68 20.12
CA LEU A 52 -5.17 -3.27 18.71
C LEU A 52 -6.10 -2.09 18.42
N CYS A 53 -7.36 -2.17 18.86
CA CYS A 53 -8.33 -1.09 18.72
C CYS A 53 -7.85 0.19 19.42
N SER A 54 -7.26 0.07 20.62
CA SER A 54 -6.70 1.21 21.34
C SER A 54 -5.62 1.94 20.53
N PHE A 55 -4.66 1.22 19.94
CA PHE A 55 -3.66 1.85 19.07
C PHE A 55 -4.28 2.47 17.81
N ARG A 56 -5.21 1.76 17.19
CA ARG A 56 -5.92 2.25 16.01
C ARG A 56 -6.62 3.58 16.31
N ASP A 57 -7.36 3.63 17.41
CA ASP A 57 -8.26 4.73 17.72
C ASP A 57 -7.52 5.93 18.33
N GLN A 58 -6.39 5.71 19.02
CA GLN A 58 -5.64 6.78 19.71
C GLN A 58 -4.39 7.27 18.98
N VAL A 59 -3.88 6.53 17.99
CA VAL A 59 -2.62 6.88 17.31
C VAL A 59 -2.80 6.90 15.80
N TYR A 60 -3.30 5.80 15.25
CA TYR A 60 -3.41 5.66 13.81
C TYR A 60 -4.48 6.58 13.23
N SER A 61 -5.66 6.66 13.84
CA SER A 61 -6.79 7.50 13.41
C SER A 61 -6.40 8.98 13.20
N GLU A 62 -5.55 9.52 14.07
CA GLU A 62 -5.08 10.92 14.01
C GLU A 62 -4.02 11.15 12.93
N LEU A 63 -3.25 10.11 12.59
CA LEU A 63 -2.08 10.22 11.71
C LEU A 63 -2.31 9.66 10.31
N LYS A 64 -3.34 8.82 10.11
CA LYS A 64 -3.52 8.02 8.88
C LYS A 64 -3.49 8.86 7.61
N ASP A 65 -4.19 9.98 7.57
CA ASP A 65 -4.22 10.86 6.40
C ASP A 65 -2.83 11.41 6.05
N LYS A 66 -2.04 11.77 7.06
CA LYS A 66 -0.69 12.30 6.87
C LYS A 66 0.28 11.19 6.48
N ILE A 67 0.16 10.01 7.08
CA ILE A 67 0.96 8.83 6.74
C ILE A 67 0.67 8.41 5.30
N THR A 68 -0.60 8.24 4.93
CA THR A 68 -1.01 7.85 3.57
C THR A 68 -0.45 8.82 2.54
N ARG A 69 -0.64 10.14 2.73
CA ARG A 69 -0.08 11.14 1.81
C ARG A 69 1.44 11.02 1.70
N THR A 70 2.14 10.88 2.82
CA THR A 70 3.61 10.76 2.83
C THR A 70 4.07 9.50 2.09
N VAL A 71 3.41 8.36 2.29
CA VAL A 71 3.73 7.10 1.61
C VAL A 71 3.49 7.22 0.10
N VAL A 72 2.35 7.78 -0.30
CA VAL A 72 2.03 7.99 -1.73
C VAL A 72 3.04 8.95 -2.38
N ASP A 73 3.41 10.03 -1.71
CA ASP A 73 4.43 10.97 -2.18
C ASP A 73 5.78 10.28 -2.34
N MET A 74 6.19 9.41 -1.40
CA MET A 74 7.42 8.63 -1.50
C MET A 74 7.40 7.67 -2.70
N ILE A 75 6.27 7.02 -2.99
CA ILE A 75 6.16 6.14 -4.15
C ILE A 75 6.25 6.94 -5.45
N ASN A 76 5.64 8.13 -5.52
CA ASN A 76 5.79 9.03 -6.67
C ASN A 76 7.24 9.53 -6.82
N ASP A 77 7.90 9.86 -5.72
CA ASP A 77 9.32 10.21 -5.70
C ASP A 77 10.18 9.07 -6.29
N GLU A 78 9.89 7.81 -5.95
CA GLU A 78 10.57 6.66 -6.54
C GLU A 78 10.27 6.49 -8.04
N ARG A 79 9.04 6.76 -8.50
CA ARG A 79 8.70 6.75 -9.93
C ARG A 79 9.51 7.79 -10.71
N ASP A 80 9.79 8.92 -10.08
CA ASP A 80 10.63 9.99 -10.62
C ASP A 80 12.14 9.73 -10.44
N GLY A 81 12.53 8.52 -10.00
CA GLY A 81 13.92 8.08 -9.89
C GLY A 81 14.65 8.55 -8.63
N LYS A 82 13.94 9.10 -7.64
CA LYS A 82 14.55 9.43 -6.35
C LYS A 82 14.75 8.16 -5.52
N VAL A 83 15.84 8.16 -4.77
CA VAL A 83 16.13 7.08 -3.81
C VAL A 83 15.20 7.23 -2.62
N ILE A 84 14.50 6.15 -2.28
CA ILE A 84 13.63 6.07 -1.11
C ILE A 84 14.00 4.89 -0.22
N ASP A 85 13.56 4.94 1.03
CA ASP A 85 13.68 3.83 1.97
C ASP A 85 12.53 2.82 1.75
N ARG A 86 12.78 1.80 0.91
CA ARG A 86 11.80 0.75 0.59
C ARG A 86 11.44 -0.12 1.79
N ASP A 87 12.40 -0.36 2.69
CA ASP A 87 12.18 -1.16 3.90
C ASP A 87 11.26 -0.42 4.87
N LEU A 88 11.45 0.89 5.02
CA LEU A 88 10.53 1.74 5.78
C LEU A 88 9.12 1.72 5.20
N LEU A 89 8.96 1.81 3.88
CA LEU A 89 7.63 1.71 3.26
C LEU A 89 6.97 0.37 3.58
N LYS A 90 7.71 -0.73 3.46
CA LYS A 90 7.21 -2.07 3.80
C LYS A 90 6.79 -2.17 5.26
N ASP A 91 7.62 -1.67 6.18
CA ASP A 91 7.31 -1.63 7.61
C ASP A 91 6.05 -0.81 7.91
N VAL A 92 5.86 0.33 7.24
CA VAL A 92 4.67 1.18 7.40
C VAL A 92 3.44 0.47 6.85
N LEU A 93 3.52 -0.15 5.67
CA LEU A 93 2.39 -0.86 5.07
C LEU A 93 1.99 -2.10 5.87
N ASP A 94 2.95 -2.78 6.49
CA ASP A 94 2.69 -3.84 7.47
C ASP A 94 1.91 -3.33 8.69
N VAL A 95 2.14 -2.07 9.11
CA VAL A 95 1.33 -1.43 10.15
C VAL A 95 -0.14 -1.27 9.72
N TYR A 96 -0.41 -0.85 8.47
CA TYR A 96 -1.79 -0.76 7.95
C TYR A 96 -2.50 -2.13 7.99
N VAL A 97 -1.80 -3.20 7.61
CA VAL A 97 -2.35 -4.56 7.59
C VAL A 97 -2.61 -5.10 9.00
N GLN A 98 -1.69 -4.85 9.95
CA GLN A 98 -1.79 -5.43 11.29
C GLN A 98 -2.68 -4.64 12.27
N ILE A 99 -2.85 -3.33 12.07
CA ILE A 99 -3.74 -2.51 12.92
C ILE A 99 -5.21 -2.85 12.66
N GLY A 100 -5.54 -3.20 11.41
CA GLY A 100 -6.88 -3.64 11.05
C GLY A 100 -7.22 -4.99 11.67
N LEU A 101 -8.51 -5.23 11.92
CA LEU A 101 -9.03 -6.59 12.13
C LEU A 101 -9.19 -7.29 10.78
N GLY A 102 -8.12 -7.29 9.98
CA GLY A 102 -8.12 -7.63 8.56
C GLY A 102 -7.56 -6.50 7.70
N MET A 103 -7.91 -6.51 6.41
CA MET A 103 -7.32 -5.63 5.39
C MET A 103 -7.96 -4.23 5.31
N GLU A 104 -8.97 -3.93 6.12
CA GLU A 104 -9.79 -2.71 5.97
C GLU A 104 -8.95 -1.41 5.99
N CYS A 105 -8.06 -1.23 6.97
CA CYS A 105 -7.20 -0.04 7.03
C CYS A 105 -6.27 0.05 5.82
N TYR A 106 -5.73 -1.08 5.36
CA TYR A 106 -4.89 -1.12 4.16
C TYR A 106 -5.68 -0.73 2.91
N GLU A 107 -6.83 -1.35 2.68
CA GLU A 107 -7.64 -1.15 1.47
C GLU A 107 -8.29 0.25 1.44
N VAL A 108 -8.90 0.67 2.56
CA VAL A 108 -9.67 1.90 2.62
C VAL A 108 -8.78 3.13 2.75
N ASP A 109 -7.84 3.13 3.70
CA ASP A 109 -7.06 4.32 4.05
C ASP A 109 -5.80 4.49 3.19
N PHE A 110 -5.23 3.40 2.64
CA PHE A 110 -4.02 3.46 1.81
C PHE A 110 -4.27 3.11 0.34
N GLU A 111 -4.75 1.89 0.05
CA GLU A 111 -4.79 1.34 -1.31
C GLU A 111 -5.62 2.23 -2.25
N ASN A 112 -6.78 2.72 -1.80
CA ASN A 112 -7.60 3.65 -2.57
C ASN A 112 -6.85 4.92 -2.98
N ALA A 113 -6.17 5.57 -2.04
CA ALA A 113 -5.42 6.80 -2.30
C ALA A 113 -4.19 6.52 -3.19
N PHE A 114 -3.52 5.39 -2.97
CA PHE A 114 -2.41 4.93 -3.81
C PHE A 114 -2.85 4.70 -5.26
N ARG A 115 -3.96 3.97 -5.46
CA ARG A 115 -4.50 3.68 -6.81
C ARG A 115 -4.95 4.94 -7.52
N GLU A 116 -5.64 5.84 -6.83
CA GLU A 116 -6.05 7.13 -7.40
C GLU A 116 -4.83 7.96 -7.83
N SER A 117 -3.82 8.09 -6.97
CA SER A 117 -2.56 8.76 -7.30
C SER A 117 -1.86 8.10 -8.50
N THR A 118 -1.88 6.77 -8.55
CA THR A 118 -1.26 6.00 -9.63
C THR A 118 -1.96 6.20 -10.96
N ARG A 119 -3.30 6.19 -10.99
CA ARG A 119 -4.07 6.52 -12.20
C ARG A 119 -3.71 7.91 -12.71
N ASN A 120 -3.74 8.91 -11.81
CA ASN A 120 -3.39 10.28 -12.18
C ASN A 120 -1.95 10.40 -12.70
N TYR A 121 -0.99 9.70 -12.07
CA TYR A 121 0.41 9.68 -12.51
C TYR A 121 0.54 9.12 -13.93
N TYR A 122 -0.04 7.94 -14.20
CA TYR A 122 0.11 7.29 -15.49
C TYR A 122 -0.76 7.90 -16.59
N SER A 123 -1.91 8.49 -16.25
CA SER A 123 -2.72 9.24 -17.22
C SER A 123 -1.92 10.43 -17.80
N ASN A 124 -1.27 11.21 -16.92
CA ASN A 124 -0.42 12.33 -17.34
C ASN A 124 0.84 11.86 -18.10
N LYS A 125 1.48 10.79 -17.61
CA LYS A 125 2.67 10.22 -18.24
C LYS A 125 2.37 9.63 -19.62
N ALA A 126 1.22 8.96 -19.78
CA ALA A 126 0.75 8.43 -21.05
C ALA A 126 0.54 9.54 -22.06
N GLN A 127 -0.20 10.60 -21.71
CA GLN A 127 -0.44 11.73 -22.61
C GLN A 127 0.87 12.36 -23.12
N THR A 128 1.84 12.57 -22.23
CA THR A 128 3.14 13.12 -22.59
C THR A 128 3.92 12.16 -23.50
N SER A 129 3.98 10.88 -23.14
CA SER A 129 4.74 9.87 -23.88
C SER A 129 4.14 9.55 -25.26
N ILE A 130 2.81 9.57 -25.40
CA ILE A 130 2.11 9.37 -26.67
C ILE A 130 2.47 10.47 -27.67
N LEU A 131 2.52 11.73 -27.21
CA LEU A 131 2.93 12.87 -28.04
C LEU A 131 4.39 12.74 -28.48
N GLU A 132 5.28 12.29 -27.59
CA GLU A 132 6.70 12.07 -27.89
C GLU A 132 6.93 10.91 -28.87
N CYS A 133 6.16 9.83 -28.76
CA CYS A 133 6.31 8.59 -29.52
C CYS A 133 5.43 8.54 -30.78
N ASN A 134 4.90 9.68 -31.24
CA ASN A 134 4.08 9.78 -32.47
C ASN A 134 2.78 8.94 -32.46
N GLY A 135 2.18 8.71 -31.30
CA GLY A 135 0.89 8.01 -31.16
C GLY A 135 0.92 6.83 -30.18
N ALA A 136 -0.27 6.38 -29.77
CA ALA A 136 -0.45 5.27 -28.83
C ALA A 136 -0.17 3.89 -29.45
N ASP A 137 -0.36 3.76 -30.77
CA ASP A 137 -0.11 2.51 -31.50
C ASP A 137 1.36 2.36 -31.95
N SER A 138 2.23 3.29 -31.56
CA SER A 138 3.63 3.22 -31.96
C SER A 138 4.37 2.13 -31.17
N PRO A 139 5.27 1.35 -31.82
CA PRO A 139 6.06 0.34 -31.11
C PRO A 139 6.89 0.93 -29.95
N GLU A 140 7.33 2.18 -30.09
CA GLU A 140 8.08 2.89 -29.06
C GLU A 140 7.23 3.18 -27.81
N TYR A 141 5.98 3.63 -27.99
CA TYR A 141 5.08 3.84 -26.86
C TYR A 141 4.69 2.52 -26.20
N MET A 142 4.35 1.50 -26.99
CA MET A 142 3.99 0.18 -26.47
C MET A 142 5.11 -0.41 -25.59
N LEU A 143 6.37 -0.26 -26.00
CA LEU A 143 7.51 -0.69 -25.20
C LEU A 143 7.59 0.08 -23.86
N LYS A 144 7.49 1.41 -23.90
CA LYS A 144 7.47 2.24 -22.68
C LYS A 144 6.31 1.87 -21.75
N ALA A 145 5.14 1.55 -22.29
CA ALA A 145 3.96 1.16 -21.53
C ALA A 145 4.17 -0.17 -20.80
N VAL A 146 4.76 -1.17 -21.47
CA VAL A 146 5.15 -2.45 -20.87
C VAL A 146 6.21 -2.27 -19.78
N GLU A 147 7.22 -1.43 -20.01
CA GLU A 147 8.24 -1.11 -19.00
C GLU A 147 7.61 -0.46 -17.75
N CYS A 148 6.62 0.43 -17.93
CA CYS A 148 5.88 1.03 -16.83
C CYS A 148 5.09 -0.01 -16.02
N LEU A 149 4.41 -0.95 -16.69
CA LEU A 149 3.73 -2.07 -16.02
C LEU A 149 4.71 -2.90 -15.20
N GLN A 150 5.84 -3.29 -15.79
CA GLN A 150 6.85 -4.11 -15.12
C GLN A 150 7.43 -3.38 -13.90
N ALA A 151 7.71 -2.08 -14.01
CA ALA A 151 8.22 -1.29 -12.90
C ALA A 151 7.21 -1.20 -11.74
N GLU A 152 5.90 -1.10 -12.02
CA GLU A 152 4.87 -1.13 -10.98
C GLU A 152 4.72 -2.53 -10.35
N LEU A 153 4.79 -3.60 -11.13
CA LEU A 153 4.80 -4.97 -10.60
C LEU A 153 5.97 -5.20 -9.65
N GLU A 154 7.15 -4.68 -10.01
CA GLU A 154 8.30 -4.72 -9.11
C GLU A 154 8.01 -3.95 -7.81
N ARG A 155 7.47 -2.72 -7.88
CA ARG A 155 7.08 -1.95 -6.67
C ARG A 155 6.11 -2.72 -5.78
N VAL A 156 5.12 -3.39 -6.40
CA VAL A 156 4.17 -4.25 -5.67
C VAL A 156 4.92 -5.35 -4.92
N SER A 157 5.79 -6.09 -5.60
CA SER A 157 6.53 -7.20 -4.98
C SER A 157 7.47 -6.78 -3.84
N HIS A 158 7.96 -5.53 -3.87
CA HIS A 158 8.93 -5.05 -2.90
C HIS A 158 8.28 -4.65 -1.57
N TYR A 159 7.18 -3.88 -1.63
CA TYR A 159 6.60 -3.28 -0.41
C TYR A 159 5.07 -3.24 -0.34
N LEU A 160 4.32 -3.47 -1.43
CA LEU A 160 2.85 -3.49 -1.36
C LEU A 160 2.35 -4.89 -0.97
N HIS A 161 1.09 -4.96 -0.52
CA HIS A 161 0.43 -6.22 -0.27
C HIS A 161 0.01 -6.87 -1.61
N SER A 162 0.07 -8.19 -1.72
CA SER A 162 -0.23 -8.93 -2.95
C SER A 162 -1.66 -8.73 -3.45
N SER A 163 -2.60 -8.40 -2.56
CA SER A 163 -3.99 -8.07 -2.93
C SER A 163 -4.10 -6.85 -3.86
N THR A 164 -3.08 -5.98 -3.86
CA THR A 164 -3.06 -4.76 -4.66
C THR A 164 -2.74 -5.03 -6.13
N GLU A 165 -2.01 -6.09 -6.42
CA GLU A 165 -1.55 -6.42 -7.78
C GLU A 165 -2.69 -6.47 -8.82
N PRO A 166 -3.74 -7.31 -8.69
CA PRO A 166 -4.76 -7.43 -9.74
C PRO A 166 -5.52 -6.12 -9.97
N LYS A 167 -5.80 -5.42 -8.87
CA LYS A 167 -6.48 -4.13 -8.81
C LYS A 167 -5.67 -3.03 -9.51
N LEU A 168 -4.37 -2.98 -9.24
CA LEU A 168 -3.45 -2.02 -9.85
C LEU A 168 -3.25 -2.31 -11.34
N MET A 169 -3.09 -3.59 -11.72
CA MET A 169 -2.90 -3.97 -13.11
C MET A 169 -4.08 -3.56 -13.99
N GLN A 170 -5.31 -3.71 -13.48
CA GLN A 170 -6.50 -3.24 -14.16
C GLN A 170 -6.48 -1.72 -14.40
N ASP A 171 -6.10 -0.94 -13.38
CA ASP A 171 -5.98 0.52 -13.52
C ASP A 171 -4.93 0.91 -14.55
N LEU A 172 -3.75 0.28 -14.49
CA LEU A 172 -2.64 0.62 -15.38
C LEU A 172 -2.93 0.24 -16.84
N GLN A 173 -3.56 -0.91 -17.08
CA GLN A 173 -3.99 -1.30 -18.43
C GLN A 173 -4.96 -0.27 -19.02
N SER A 174 -5.89 0.22 -18.21
CA SER A 174 -6.84 1.26 -18.63
C SER A 174 -6.15 2.60 -18.94
N GLU A 175 -5.27 3.09 -18.04
CA GLU A 175 -4.64 4.40 -18.19
C GLU A 175 -3.53 4.43 -19.25
N LEU A 176 -2.82 3.31 -19.45
CA LEU A 176 -1.80 3.16 -20.49
C LEU A 176 -2.37 2.72 -21.84
N MET A 177 -3.70 2.60 -21.95
CA MET A 177 -4.39 2.14 -23.17
C MET A 177 -3.86 0.80 -23.69
N ILE A 178 -3.40 -0.07 -22.78
CA ILE A 178 -2.96 -1.41 -23.13
C ILE A 178 -4.23 -2.25 -23.25
N THR A 179 -4.73 -2.37 -24.48
CA THR A 179 -5.70 -3.42 -24.77
C THR A 179 -5.04 -4.76 -24.44
N PRO A 180 -5.70 -5.68 -23.71
CA PRO A 180 -5.28 -7.06 -23.74
C PRO A 180 -5.16 -7.42 -25.22
N VAL A 181 -3.96 -7.81 -25.66
CA VAL A 181 -3.83 -8.43 -26.99
C VAL A 181 -4.85 -9.55 -26.95
N GLU A 182 -5.96 -9.37 -27.67
CA GLU A 182 -6.88 -10.46 -27.91
C GLU A 182 -5.97 -11.53 -28.49
N THR A 183 -5.72 -12.56 -27.69
CA THR A 183 -5.16 -13.79 -28.16
C THR A 183 -6.15 -14.24 -29.22
N HIS A 184 -5.90 -13.83 -30.47
CA HIS A 184 -6.29 -14.55 -31.66
C HIS A 184 -5.66 -15.92 -31.47
N THR A 185 -6.36 -16.73 -30.69
CA THR A 185 -6.31 -18.16 -30.75
C THR A 185 -6.76 -18.43 -32.17
N GLU A 186 -5.75 -18.60 -33.01
CA GLU A 186 -5.83 -19.30 -34.27
C GLU A 186 -6.49 -20.66 -33.98
N GLU A 187 -7.82 -20.70 -33.94
CA GLU A 187 -8.57 -21.89 -34.34
C GLU A 187 -8.53 -21.92 -35.87
N ALA A 188 -7.34 -22.25 -36.38
CA ALA A 188 -7.14 -22.82 -37.69
C ALA A 188 -6.95 -24.32 -37.48
N ASP A 189 -8.06 -25.06 -37.48
CA ASP A 189 -8.21 -26.42 -38.04
C ASP A 189 -9.68 -26.89 -37.94
#